data_AF-A0A5N6VCX1-F1
#
_entry.id   AF-A0A5N6VCX1-F1
#
_cell.length_a   1.000
_cell.length_b   1.000
_cell.length_c   1.000
_cell.angle_alpha   90.00
_cell.angle_beta   90.00
_cell.angle_gamma   90.00
#
_symmetry.space_group_name_H-M   'P 1'
#
loop_
_entity.id
_entity.type
_entity.pdbx_description
1 polymer ?
#
loop_
_entity_poly.entity_id
_entity_poly.type
_entity_poly.pdbx_seq_one_letter_code
_entity_poly.pdbx_strand_id
1 'polypeptide(L)'
;MASKSASSLLTLYLTLGSFCLGKTADMSAFNSPSHGPPASDFAAADSLPTSVLRAAAAAASVVPKDGTYPFSLGNSETSTIHSDWVSFKEGAALSWVADMDVDCDGVNHKCEGNRDGQPQTNWGALSAYAVPYIVIPDRFLAANKDILPGNNIAAVICNGKMYYGILGDSNGDEPQITGEASWLMARTCFPKEDLQGNNAHSSKDVTCKRSCWLNVLEKELLTNRKDILFTGKDAVLPDNAMDRAYITDFDTLRSMGDKLVRALASNMDTSASSESAATSLWAGRGGDAIFMDHSGVVSVGLCWNAMAAWYEDTSDYGYLSLHFSPGQVIEGDACYKDESYLEDLLYAGGH
;
A
#
# COMPACT_ATOMS: atom_id res chain seq x y z
N MET A 1 -73.21 19.14 -7.32
CA MET A 1 -72.58 18.05 -6.54
C MET A 1 -71.08 18.23 -6.65
N ALA A 2 -70.44 18.66 -5.57
CA ALA A 2 -68.99 18.87 -5.50
C ALA A 2 -68.31 17.54 -5.14
N SER A 3 -67.34 17.10 -5.94
CA SER A 3 -66.44 16.00 -5.61
C SER A 3 -65.03 16.57 -5.49
N LYS A 4 -64.52 16.59 -4.26
CA LYS A 4 -63.13 16.90 -3.95
C LYS A 4 -62.33 15.59 -4.12
N SER A 5 -61.37 15.59 -5.04
CA SER A 5 -60.33 14.56 -5.12
C SER A 5 -59.04 15.18 -4.58
N ALA A 6 -58.61 14.71 -3.41
CA ALA A 6 -57.33 15.05 -2.83
C ALA A 6 -56.30 14.01 -3.30
N SER A 7 -55.37 14.41 -4.16
CA SER A 7 -54.19 13.60 -4.48
C SER A 7 -53.12 13.83 -3.42
N SER A 8 -52.97 12.87 -2.51
CA SER A 8 -51.86 12.85 -1.55
C SER A 8 -50.67 12.12 -2.17
N LEU A 9 -49.60 12.88 -2.42
CA LEU A 9 -48.26 12.36 -2.71
C LEU A 9 -47.79 11.49 -1.54
N LEU A 10 -47.51 10.21 -1.80
CA LEU A 10 -46.83 9.33 -0.85
C LEU A 10 -45.37 9.19 -1.29
N THR A 11 -44.52 10.08 -0.78
CA THR A 11 -43.07 10.00 -0.95
C THR A 11 -42.55 8.92 -0.01
N LEU A 12 -42.19 7.76 -0.56
CA LEU A 12 -41.59 6.65 0.18
C LEU A 12 -40.11 6.96 0.45
N TYR A 13 -39.79 7.42 1.65
CA TYR A 13 -38.41 7.50 2.13
C TYR A 13 -37.89 6.09 2.42
N LEU A 14 -37.05 5.54 1.56
CA LEU A 14 -36.22 4.39 1.90
C LEU A 14 -35.09 4.86 2.83
N THR A 15 -35.29 4.70 4.13
CA THR A 15 -34.19 4.75 5.09
C THR A 15 -33.41 3.44 4.98
N LEU A 16 -32.23 3.49 4.35
CA LEU A 16 -31.22 2.43 4.45
C LEU A 16 -30.73 2.39 5.91
N GLY A 17 -31.34 1.53 6.72
CA GLY A 17 -30.82 1.21 8.04
C GLY A 17 -29.48 0.49 7.88
N SER A 18 -28.46 1.00 8.57
CA SER A 18 -27.21 0.27 8.80
C SER A 18 -27.54 -1.06 9.49
N PHE A 19 -27.50 -2.14 8.73
CA PHE A 19 -27.50 -3.48 9.29
C PHE A 19 -26.11 -3.72 9.89
N CYS A 20 -25.98 -3.60 11.21
CA CYS A 20 -24.94 -4.32 11.93
C CYS A 20 -25.26 -5.82 11.83
N LEU A 21 -24.78 -6.47 10.78
CA LEU A 21 -24.87 -7.92 10.59
C LEU A 21 -23.84 -8.61 11.48
N GLY A 22 -24.16 -8.70 12.77
CA GLY A 22 -23.54 -9.67 13.66
C GLY A 22 -24.07 -11.07 13.35
N LYS A 23 -23.44 -11.75 12.39
CA LYS A 23 -23.32 -13.22 12.21
C LYS A 23 -22.69 -13.48 10.85
N THR A 24 -21.62 -14.29 10.86
CA THR A 24 -20.90 -14.85 9.71
C THR A 24 -21.86 -15.11 8.55
N ALA A 25 -21.80 -14.28 7.49
CA ALA A 25 -22.48 -14.59 6.26
C ALA A 25 -22.02 -15.99 5.80
N ASP A 26 -22.86 -16.73 5.09
CA ASP A 26 -22.40 -17.96 4.45
C ASP A 26 -21.47 -17.58 3.30
N MET A 27 -20.16 -17.70 3.52
CA MET A 27 -19.17 -17.22 2.56
C MET A 27 -19.13 -18.04 1.27
N SER A 28 -19.72 -19.24 1.28
CA SER A 28 -19.90 -20.05 0.08
C SER A 28 -20.83 -19.40 -0.94
N ALA A 29 -21.73 -18.51 -0.49
CA ALA A 29 -22.59 -17.74 -1.39
C ALA A 29 -21.81 -16.78 -2.31
N PHE A 30 -20.60 -16.39 -1.89
CA PHE A 30 -19.70 -15.56 -2.70
C PHE A 30 -18.74 -16.36 -3.58
N ASN A 31 -18.79 -17.69 -3.55
CA ASN A 31 -17.99 -18.53 -4.42
C ASN A 31 -18.59 -18.57 -5.83
N SER A 32 -18.39 -17.51 -6.60
CA SER A 32 -19.00 -17.31 -7.92
C SER A 32 -18.05 -16.62 -8.89
N PRO A 33 -18.01 -17.06 -10.17
CA PRO A 33 -17.16 -16.43 -11.20
C PRO A 33 -17.66 -15.05 -11.64
N SER A 34 -18.81 -14.60 -11.12
CA SER A 34 -19.40 -13.30 -11.46
C SER A 34 -19.27 -12.25 -10.37
N HIS A 35 -19.04 -12.68 -9.12
CA HIS A 35 -18.92 -11.80 -7.97
C HIS A 35 -18.31 -12.56 -6.79
N GLY A 36 -17.51 -11.86 -5.99
CA GLY A 36 -17.11 -12.29 -4.66
C GLY A 36 -17.69 -11.39 -3.57
N PRO A 37 -17.16 -11.46 -2.33
CA PRO A 37 -17.48 -10.52 -1.29
C PRO A 37 -17.15 -9.08 -1.73
N PRO A 38 -17.93 -8.08 -1.28
CA PRO A 38 -17.62 -6.68 -1.54
C PRO A 38 -16.19 -6.31 -1.11
N ALA A 39 -15.51 -5.51 -1.94
CA ALA A 39 -14.17 -5.01 -1.60
C ALA A 39 -14.13 -4.23 -0.27
N SER A 40 -15.25 -3.65 0.17
CA SER A 40 -15.38 -2.98 1.48
C SER A 40 -15.16 -3.91 2.66
N ASP A 41 -15.39 -5.21 2.49
CA ASP A 41 -15.33 -6.19 3.57
C ASP A 41 -13.88 -6.51 3.95
N PHE A 42 -12.93 -6.22 3.07
CA PHE A 42 -11.50 -6.38 3.32
C PHE A 42 -10.69 -5.13 2.95
N ALA A 43 -11.34 -3.99 2.74
CA ALA A 43 -10.66 -2.72 2.58
C ALA A 43 -10.05 -2.25 3.91
N ALA A 44 -8.84 -1.72 3.81
CA ALA A 44 -8.17 -1.05 4.92
C ALA A 44 -8.90 0.25 5.28
N ALA A 45 -8.78 0.70 6.54
CA ALA A 45 -9.39 1.96 6.94
C ALA A 45 -8.78 3.17 6.19
N ASP A 46 -9.63 4.09 5.70
CA ASP A 46 -9.19 5.31 4.98
C ASP A 46 -8.24 6.21 5.78
N SER A 47 -8.23 6.07 7.11
CA SER A 47 -7.33 6.80 8.03
C SER A 47 -5.86 6.32 8.00
N LEU A 48 -5.56 5.23 7.29
CA LEU A 48 -4.23 4.64 7.27
C LEU A 48 -3.32 5.35 6.26
N PRO A 49 -2.01 5.46 6.54
CA PRO A 49 -1.08 6.21 5.72
C PRO A 49 -0.62 5.41 4.48
N THR A 50 -1.56 5.04 3.60
CA THR A 50 -1.31 4.20 2.43
C THR A 50 -0.24 4.78 1.49
N SER A 51 -0.21 6.10 1.30
CA SER A 51 0.80 6.77 0.46
C SER A 51 2.21 6.65 1.06
N VAL A 52 2.34 6.83 2.38
CA VAL A 52 3.62 6.70 3.10
C VAL A 52 4.14 5.27 3.00
N LEU A 53 3.29 4.28 3.25
CA LEU A 53 3.68 2.87 3.14
C LEU A 53 4.08 2.48 1.73
N ARG A 54 3.38 3.02 0.73
CA ARG A 54 3.76 2.81 -0.66
C ARG A 54 5.13 3.40 -0.98
N ALA A 55 5.42 4.58 -0.47
CA ALA A 55 6.72 5.22 -0.61
C ALA A 55 7.83 4.45 0.08
N ALA A 56 7.60 4.03 1.33
CA ALA A 56 8.53 3.19 2.06
C ALA A 56 8.79 1.86 1.33
N ALA A 57 7.75 1.20 0.80
CA ALA A 57 7.90 -0.04 0.04
C ALA A 57 8.71 0.15 -1.25
N ALA A 58 8.62 1.32 -1.89
CA ALA A 58 9.41 1.66 -3.07
C ALA A 58 10.88 1.98 -2.73
N ALA A 59 11.14 2.48 -1.52
CA ALA A 59 12.49 2.77 -1.03
C ALA A 59 13.19 1.56 -0.38
N ALA A 60 12.48 0.44 -0.19
CA ALA A 60 13.03 -0.77 0.40
C ALA A 60 14.20 -1.31 -0.44
N SER A 61 15.25 -1.79 0.23
CA SER A 61 16.53 -2.09 -0.42
C SER A 61 17.19 -3.37 0.08
N VAL A 62 16.81 -3.87 1.24
CA VAL A 62 17.43 -5.08 1.82
C VAL A 62 16.82 -6.31 1.18
N VAL A 63 17.60 -7.02 0.38
CA VAL A 63 17.16 -8.24 -0.31
C VAL A 63 17.58 -9.47 0.51
N PRO A 64 16.63 -10.26 1.05
CA PRO A 64 16.91 -11.53 1.69
C PRO A 64 17.35 -12.58 0.65
N LYS A 65 17.90 -13.68 1.15
CA LYS A 65 18.23 -14.83 0.30
C LYS A 65 16.98 -15.32 -0.45
N ASP A 66 17.17 -15.70 -1.72
CA ASP A 66 16.11 -16.20 -2.60
C ASP A 66 14.96 -15.19 -2.78
N GLY A 67 15.24 -13.88 -2.69
CA GLY A 67 14.24 -12.81 -2.77
C GLY A 67 13.98 -12.23 -4.16
N THR A 68 14.63 -12.70 -5.22
CA THR A 68 14.51 -12.10 -6.57
C THR A 68 13.94 -13.10 -7.58
N TYR A 69 12.89 -12.68 -8.27
CA TYR A 69 12.12 -13.50 -9.22
C TYR A 69 11.82 -12.69 -10.48
N PRO A 70 11.54 -13.32 -11.63
CA PRO A 70 11.00 -12.61 -12.78
C PRO A 70 9.73 -11.84 -12.40
N PHE A 71 9.58 -10.64 -12.96
CA PHE A 71 8.43 -9.78 -12.69
C PHE A 71 7.14 -10.36 -13.26
N SER A 72 7.23 -11.01 -14.43
CA SER A 72 6.14 -11.72 -15.10
C SER A 72 6.74 -12.79 -16.02
N LEU A 73 5.93 -13.75 -16.48
CA LEU A 73 6.40 -14.76 -17.44
C LEU A 73 6.91 -14.10 -18.73
N GLY A 74 8.12 -14.48 -19.15
CA GLY A 74 8.76 -13.98 -20.38
C GLY A 74 9.32 -12.55 -20.30
N ASN A 75 9.25 -11.89 -19.13
CA ASN A 75 9.86 -10.58 -18.91
C ASN A 75 11.29 -10.72 -18.35
N SER A 76 12.22 -9.87 -18.81
CA SER A 76 13.60 -9.80 -18.30
C SER A 76 13.74 -9.02 -16.99
N GLU A 77 12.72 -8.26 -16.62
CA GLU A 77 12.68 -7.50 -15.37
C GLU A 77 12.39 -8.43 -14.18
N THR A 78 12.81 -8.00 -13.00
CA THR A 78 12.67 -8.77 -11.78
C THR A 78 11.77 -8.05 -10.78
N SER A 79 10.97 -8.83 -10.07
CA SER A 79 10.36 -8.46 -8.80
C SER A 79 11.29 -8.90 -7.67
N THR A 80 11.45 -8.04 -6.67
CA THR A 80 12.33 -8.28 -5.53
C THR A 80 11.56 -8.13 -4.23
N ILE A 81 11.62 -9.17 -3.42
CA ILE A 81 11.15 -9.21 -2.04
C ILE A 81 12.20 -8.55 -1.16
N HIS A 82 11.74 -7.63 -0.33
CA HIS A 82 12.57 -6.86 0.57
C HIS A 82 12.25 -7.18 2.03
N SER A 83 13.29 -7.19 2.86
CA SER A 83 13.23 -7.56 4.28
C SER A 83 13.59 -6.41 5.21
N ASP A 84 13.51 -5.16 4.75
CA ASP A 84 13.85 -3.96 5.53
C ASP A 84 13.10 -3.89 6.87
N TRP A 85 11.88 -4.44 6.94
CA TRP A 85 10.99 -4.31 8.09
C TRP A 85 10.86 -5.57 8.95
N VAL A 86 11.56 -6.67 8.63
CA VAL A 86 11.39 -7.95 9.34
C VAL A 86 11.89 -7.94 10.79
N SER A 87 12.69 -6.94 11.14
CA SER A 87 13.27 -6.79 12.49
C SER A 87 12.38 -6.00 13.45
N PHE A 88 11.27 -5.42 12.98
CA PHE A 88 10.35 -4.67 13.83
C PHE A 88 9.70 -5.58 14.87
N LYS A 89 9.47 -5.06 16.07
CA LYS A 89 8.85 -5.84 17.14
C LYS A 89 7.37 -6.10 16.88
N GLU A 90 6.68 -5.11 16.31
CA GLU A 90 5.28 -5.17 15.90
C GLU A 90 5.18 -4.58 14.50
N GLY A 91 4.30 -5.16 13.66
CA GLY A 91 4.20 -4.75 12.25
C GLY A 91 5.40 -5.16 11.40
N ALA A 92 6.18 -6.17 11.83
CA ALA A 92 7.22 -6.75 11.00
C ALA A 92 6.64 -7.27 9.69
N ALA A 93 7.32 -6.97 8.57
CA ALA A 93 6.81 -7.30 7.26
C ALA A 93 7.91 -7.44 6.22
N LEU A 94 7.55 -8.13 5.14
CA LEU A 94 8.23 -8.13 3.85
C LEU A 94 7.48 -7.21 2.89
N SER A 95 8.16 -6.67 1.89
CA SER A 95 7.51 -5.87 0.85
C SER A 95 8.08 -6.12 -0.54
N TRP A 96 7.24 -6.06 -1.57
CA TRP A 96 7.69 -6.14 -2.96
C TRP A 96 6.75 -5.44 -3.92
N VAL A 97 7.20 -5.37 -5.17
CA VAL A 97 6.46 -4.85 -6.31
C VAL A 97 6.30 -6.00 -7.30
N ALA A 98 5.07 -6.34 -7.64
CA ALA A 98 4.80 -7.34 -8.64
C ALA A 98 3.69 -6.88 -9.58
N ASP A 99 3.51 -7.62 -10.66
CA ASP A 99 2.30 -7.56 -11.45
C ASP A 99 1.11 -8.18 -10.68
N MET A 100 0.01 -8.40 -11.39
CA MET A 100 -1.14 -9.11 -10.84
C MET A 100 -1.57 -10.22 -11.79
N ASP A 101 -1.14 -11.43 -11.43
CA ASP A 101 -1.58 -12.69 -12.01
C ASP A 101 -2.70 -13.29 -11.15
N VAL A 102 -3.53 -14.12 -11.78
CA VAL A 102 -4.63 -14.80 -11.09
C VAL A 102 -4.21 -16.22 -10.75
N ASP A 103 -4.05 -16.46 -9.46
CA ASP A 103 -4.07 -17.81 -8.92
C ASP A 103 -5.52 -18.24 -8.65
N CYS A 104 -5.81 -19.47 -9.03
CA CYS A 104 -7.13 -20.07 -8.90
C CYS A 104 -7.12 -21.37 -8.09
N ASP A 105 -5.99 -21.74 -7.50
CA ASP A 105 -5.85 -22.98 -6.75
C ASP A 105 -6.86 -23.11 -5.59
N GLY A 106 -7.12 -24.36 -5.18
CA GLY A 106 -8.14 -24.71 -4.20
C GLY A 106 -9.52 -25.00 -4.83
N VAL A 107 -10.60 -24.44 -4.27
CA VAL A 107 -11.97 -24.77 -4.69
C VAL A 107 -12.19 -24.44 -6.17
N ASN A 108 -11.54 -23.38 -6.65
CA ASN A 108 -11.76 -22.80 -7.96
C ASN A 108 -10.66 -23.14 -8.97
N HIS A 109 -9.90 -24.22 -8.76
CA HIS A 109 -8.75 -24.63 -9.59
C HIS A 109 -9.05 -24.87 -11.08
N LYS A 110 -10.32 -24.82 -11.48
CA LYS A 110 -10.78 -24.89 -12.87
C LYS A 110 -11.46 -23.60 -13.32
N CYS A 111 -11.10 -22.46 -12.72
CA CYS A 111 -11.57 -21.16 -13.15
C CYS A 111 -11.23 -20.94 -14.62
N GLU A 112 -11.96 -20.04 -15.27
CA GLU A 112 -11.74 -19.74 -16.68
C GLU A 112 -10.27 -19.39 -16.96
N GLY A 113 -9.69 -20.03 -17.96
CA GLY A 113 -8.30 -19.82 -18.35
C GLY A 113 -7.26 -20.63 -17.57
N ASN A 114 -7.58 -21.18 -16.39
CA ASN A 114 -6.62 -21.95 -15.60
C ASN A 114 -6.43 -23.36 -16.18
N ARG A 115 -5.19 -23.73 -16.52
CA ARG A 115 -4.85 -25.02 -17.18
C ARG A 115 -4.12 -25.99 -16.26
N ASP A 116 -3.47 -25.48 -15.24
CA ASP A 116 -2.54 -26.15 -14.32
C ASP A 116 -3.02 -26.14 -12.86
N GLY A 117 -4.18 -25.54 -12.60
CA GLY A 117 -4.71 -25.38 -11.26
C GLY A 117 -4.79 -26.66 -10.43
N GLN A 118 -4.42 -26.53 -9.17
CA GLN A 118 -4.39 -27.60 -8.18
C GLN A 118 -5.61 -27.52 -7.25
N PRO A 119 -6.19 -28.66 -6.83
CA PRO A 119 -7.39 -28.66 -5.99
C PRO A 119 -7.13 -28.23 -4.53
N GLN A 120 -5.89 -27.89 -4.17
CA GLN A 120 -5.48 -27.44 -2.85
C GLN A 120 -4.64 -26.17 -2.97
N THR A 121 -4.66 -25.35 -1.94
CA THR A 121 -3.63 -24.35 -1.67
C THR A 121 -2.73 -24.85 -0.52
N ASN A 122 -1.63 -24.17 -0.17
CA ASN A 122 -0.70 -24.63 0.88
C ASN A 122 -1.37 -25.00 2.22
N TRP A 123 -2.35 -24.23 2.69
CA TRP A 123 -2.98 -24.40 4.02
C TRP A 123 -4.46 -24.78 3.98
N GLY A 124 -4.98 -25.19 2.82
CA GLY A 124 -6.37 -25.55 2.67
C GLY A 124 -6.76 -25.84 1.24
N ALA A 125 -8.00 -25.51 0.92
CA ALA A 125 -8.50 -25.44 -0.44
C ALA A 125 -9.31 -24.16 -0.51
N LEU A 126 -8.62 -23.01 -0.53
CA LEU A 126 -9.24 -21.70 -0.51
C LEU A 126 -10.12 -21.49 -1.76
N SER A 127 -11.17 -20.71 -1.64
CA SER A 127 -11.94 -20.26 -2.80
C SER A 127 -11.31 -18.99 -3.37
N ALA A 128 -10.69 -19.07 -4.55
CA ALA A 128 -10.16 -17.89 -5.25
C ALA A 128 -11.23 -16.81 -5.53
N TYR A 129 -12.51 -17.18 -5.60
CA TYR A 129 -13.62 -16.23 -5.77
C TYR A 129 -14.05 -15.53 -4.49
N ALA A 130 -13.80 -16.15 -3.32
CA ALA A 130 -14.35 -15.66 -2.04
C ALA A 130 -13.28 -15.27 -1.01
N VAL A 131 -12.02 -15.67 -1.18
CA VAL A 131 -10.94 -15.39 -0.25
C VAL A 131 -9.92 -14.47 -0.90
N PRO A 132 -9.67 -13.27 -0.34
CA PRO A 132 -8.57 -12.45 -0.78
C PRO A 132 -7.27 -13.08 -0.26
N TYR A 133 -6.48 -13.67 -1.15
CA TYR A 133 -5.16 -14.17 -0.82
C TYR A 133 -4.12 -13.76 -1.86
N ILE A 134 -2.86 -13.75 -1.42
CA ILE A 134 -1.68 -13.58 -2.26
C ILE A 134 -0.89 -14.90 -2.32
N VAL A 135 -0.05 -15.00 -3.34
CA VAL A 135 0.86 -16.12 -3.55
C VAL A 135 2.30 -15.60 -3.55
N ILE A 136 3.21 -16.36 -2.95
CA ILE A 136 4.65 -16.08 -2.98
C ILE A 136 5.41 -17.25 -3.61
N PRO A 137 6.64 -17.06 -4.11
CA PRO A 137 7.43 -18.16 -4.64
C PRO A 137 7.69 -19.26 -3.60
N ASP A 138 7.52 -20.53 -3.97
CA ASP A 138 7.72 -21.68 -3.08
C ASP A 138 9.15 -21.75 -2.53
N ARG A 139 10.17 -21.41 -3.34
CA ARG A 139 11.57 -21.34 -2.87
C ARG A 139 11.74 -20.31 -1.76
N PHE A 140 11.10 -19.15 -1.90
CA PHE A 140 11.14 -18.10 -0.88
C PHE A 140 10.42 -18.54 0.39
N LEU A 141 9.21 -19.12 0.27
CA LEU A 141 8.47 -19.67 1.40
C LEU A 141 9.30 -20.73 2.13
N ALA A 142 9.90 -21.67 1.39
CA ALA A 142 10.71 -22.74 1.94
C ALA A 142 11.90 -22.24 2.78
N ALA A 143 12.52 -21.14 2.35
CA ALA A 143 13.64 -20.51 3.06
C ALA A 143 13.20 -19.69 4.30
N ASN A 144 11.94 -19.29 4.39
CA ASN A 144 11.45 -18.33 5.38
C ASN A 144 10.28 -18.86 6.25
N LYS A 145 10.10 -20.19 6.33
CA LYS A 145 9.00 -20.85 7.07
C LYS A 145 8.86 -20.40 8.52
N ASP A 146 9.96 -20.05 9.18
CA ASP A 146 9.93 -19.63 10.60
C ASP A 146 9.17 -18.32 10.80
N ILE A 147 9.21 -17.43 9.81
CA ILE A 147 8.53 -16.12 9.84
C ILE A 147 7.23 -16.12 9.01
N LEU A 148 7.01 -17.14 8.18
CA LEU A 148 5.81 -17.34 7.36
C LEU A 148 5.20 -18.73 7.61
N PRO A 149 4.61 -18.96 8.80
CA PRO A 149 4.00 -20.25 9.13
C PRO A 149 2.73 -20.55 8.31
N GLY A 150 2.12 -19.54 7.68
CA GLY A 150 0.94 -19.69 6.83
C GLY A 150 -0.23 -18.82 7.27
N ASN A 151 -1.13 -18.51 6.33
CA ASN A 151 -2.30 -17.64 6.56
C ASN A 151 -1.94 -16.28 7.20
N ASN A 152 -0.69 -15.84 6.99
CA ASN A 152 -0.19 -14.55 7.43
C ASN A 152 -0.98 -13.42 6.75
N ILE A 153 -1.34 -12.37 7.48
CA ILE A 153 -2.04 -11.22 6.91
C ILE A 153 -1.14 -10.56 5.86
N ALA A 154 -1.72 -10.27 4.72
CA ALA A 154 -1.12 -9.48 3.66
C ALA A 154 -1.92 -8.19 3.45
N ALA A 155 -1.24 -7.11 3.11
CA ALA A 155 -1.84 -5.88 2.62
C ALA A 155 -1.39 -5.63 1.19
N VAL A 156 -2.36 -5.50 0.28
CA VAL A 156 -2.14 -5.23 -1.14
C VAL A 156 -2.56 -3.80 -1.42
N ILE A 157 -1.62 -3.00 -1.91
CA ILE A 157 -1.87 -1.61 -2.30
C ILE A 157 -1.97 -1.56 -3.83
N CYS A 158 -3.13 -1.14 -4.34
CA CYS A 158 -3.40 -1.00 -5.78
C CYS A 158 -4.44 0.10 -6.01
N ASN A 159 -4.33 0.85 -7.10
CA ASN A 159 -5.28 1.91 -7.45
C ASN A 159 -5.55 2.94 -6.33
N GLY A 160 -4.50 3.36 -5.62
CA GLY A 160 -4.66 4.34 -4.54
C GLY A 160 -5.15 3.76 -3.21
N LYS A 161 -5.63 2.52 -3.19
CA LYS A 161 -6.31 1.88 -2.05
C LYS A 161 -5.50 0.71 -1.51
N MET A 162 -5.84 0.30 -0.29
CA MET A 162 -5.23 -0.85 0.37
C MET A 162 -6.30 -1.86 0.76
N TYR A 163 -6.01 -3.14 0.52
CA TYR A 163 -6.90 -4.26 0.78
C TYR A 163 -6.15 -5.33 1.54
N TYR A 164 -6.83 -5.99 2.48
CA TYR A 164 -6.27 -7.09 3.24
C TYR A 164 -6.59 -8.44 2.60
N GLY A 165 -5.66 -9.36 2.75
CA GLY A 165 -5.82 -10.76 2.43
C GLY A 165 -4.92 -11.60 3.33
N ILE A 166 -4.69 -12.84 2.93
CA ILE A 166 -3.74 -13.73 3.57
C ILE A 166 -2.69 -14.26 2.59
N LEU A 167 -1.54 -14.68 3.09
CA LEU A 167 -0.68 -15.63 2.39
C LEU A 167 -1.43 -16.95 2.31
N GLY A 168 -1.99 -17.24 1.14
CA GLY A 168 -2.87 -18.38 0.93
C GLY A 168 -2.21 -19.55 0.21
N ASP A 169 -1.23 -19.25 -0.65
CA ASP A 169 -0.54 -20.27 -1.44
C ASP A 169 0.89 -19.87 -1.83
N SER A 170 1.57 -20.77 -2.54
CA SER A 170 2.92 -20.59 -3.05
C SER A 170 3.07 -21.11 -4.47
N ASN A 171 3.74 -20.33 -5.33
CA ASN A 171 4.00 -20.72 -6.71
C ASN A 171 5.17 -21.72 -6.78
N GLY A 172 4.87 -22.94 -7.24
CA GLY A 172 5.82 -24.02 -7.47
C GLY A 172 6.29 -24.21 -8.91
N ASP A 173 5.87 -23.37 -9.85
CA ASP A 173 6.22 -23.44 -11.27
C ASP A 173 7.68 -23.07 -11.56
N GLU A 174 8.11 -23.28 -12.80
CA GLU A 174 9.43 -22.86 -13.27
C GLU A 174 9.33 -22.04 -14.57
N PRO A 175 9.72 -20.76 -14.58
CA PRO A 175 10.23 -20.01 -13.41
C PRO A 175 9.12 -19.67 -12.40
N GLN A 176 9.44 -19.76 -11.11
CA GLN A 176 8.59 -19.17 -10.06
C GLN A 176 8.55 -17.66 -10.24
N ILE A 177 7.37 -17.07 -10.06
CA ILE A 177 7.16 -15.62 -10.12
C ILE A 177 6.50 -15.12 -8.83
N THR A 178 6.60 -13.82 -8.59
CA THR A 178 5.75 -13.12 -7.63
C THR A 178 4.55 -12.52 -8.38
N GLY A 179 3.54 -12.04 -7.67
CA GLY A 179 2.47 -11.24 -8.30
C GLY A 179 1.17 -11.99 -8.49
N GLU A 180 1.17 -13.29 -8.24
CA GLU A 180 -0.06 -14.07 -8.18
C GLU A 180 -0.91 -13.71 -6.94
N ALA A 181 -2.21 -13.68 -7.16
CA ALA A 181 -3.21 -13.51 -6.12
C ALA A 181 -4.52 -14.18 -6.52
N SER A 182 -5.37 -14.45 -5.54
CA SER A 182 -6.75 -14.90 -5.76
C SER A 182 -7.47 -14.06 -6.82
N TRP A 183 -8.35 -14.71 -7.58
CA TRP A 183 -9.27 -14.04 -8.50
C TRP A 183 -9.98 -12.82 -7.85
N LEU A 184 -10.41 -12.96 -6.59
CA LEU A 184 -11.05 -11.89 -5.82
C LEU A 184 -10.13 -10.67 -5.64
N MET A 185 -8.89 -10.89 -5.18
CA MET A 185 -7.93 -9.80 -4.98
C MET A 185 -7.57 -9.14 -6.31
N ALA A 186 -7.26 -9.93 -7.33
CA ALA A 186 -6.86 -9.44 -8.64
C ALA A 186 -7.93 -8.53 -9.26
N ARG A 187 -9.20 -8.95 -9.22
CA ARG A 187 -10.31 -8.16 -9.77
C ARG A 187 -10.78 -7.03 -8.86
N THR A 188 -10.45 -7.07 -7.58
CA THR A 188 -10.61 -5.92 -6.70
C THR A 188 -9.62 -4.82 -7.06
N CYS A 189 -8.37 -5.20 -7.36
CA CYS A 189 -7.37 -4.28 -7.84
C CYS A 189 -7.69 -3.77 -9.25
N PHE A 190 -8.03 -4.64 -10.20
CA PHE A 190 -8.21 -4.27 -11.61
C PHE A 190 -9.61 -4.69 -12.14
N PRO A 191 -10.71 -4.08 -11.65
CA PRO A 191 -12.08 -4.53 -11.93
C PRO A 191 -12.52 -4.37 -13.39
N LYS A 192 -11.74 -3.67 -14.22
CA LYS A 192 -12.06 -3.38 -15.63
C LYS A 192 -11.27 -4.24 -16.62
N GLU A 193 -10.35 -5.06 -16.15
CA GLU A 193 -9.41 -5.80 -16.99
C GLU A 193 -9.80 -7.26 -17.21
N ASP A 194 -10.88 -7.69 -16.56
CA ASP A 194 -11.40 -9.06 -16.65
C ASP A 194 -10.31 -10.11 -16.38
N LEU A 195 -9.56 -9.92 -15.30
CA LEU A 195 -8.50 -10.82 -14.90
C LEU A 195 -9.06 -12.21 -14.56
N GLN A 196 -8.36 -13.24 -15.02
CA GLN A 196 -8.71 -14.67 -14.90
C GLN A 196 -7.45 -15.52 -15.13
N GLY A 197 -7.53 -16.85 -15.01
CA GLY A 197 -6.33 -17.72 -14.96
C GLY A 197 -5.41 -17.67 -16.19
N ASN A 198 -5.85 -17.09 -17.31
CA ASN A 198 -5.02 -16.84 -18.49
C ASN A 198 -4.93 -15.37 -18.91
N ASN A 199 -5.37 -14.44 -18.06
CA ASN A 199 -5.35 -13.00 -18.33
C ASN A 199 -4.87 -12.24 -17.09
N ALA A 200 -3.75 -11.55 -17.26
CA ALA A 200 -3.00 -10.91 -16.22
C ALA A 200 -2.92 -9.39 -16.40
N HIS A 201 -2.73 -8.66 -15.31
CA HIS A 201 -2.29 -7.27 -15.37
C HIS A 201 -0.76 -7.21 -15.35
N SER A 202 -0.12 -7.47 -16.49
CA SER A 202 1.36 -7.43 -16.60
C SER A 202 1.93 -6.03 -16.80
N SER A 203 1.07 -5.01 -16.92
CA SER A 203 1.52 -3.63 -17.01
C SER A 203 2.07 -3.18 -15.67
N LYS A 204 3.12 -2.37 -15.69
CA LYS A 204 3.56 -1.56 -14.54
C LYS A 204 2.58 -0.41 -14.32
N ASP A 205 1.32 -0.75 -14.03
CA ASP A 205 0.12 0.08 -13.85
C ASP A 205 0.25 1.54 -14.34
N VAL A 206 0.37 1.77 -15.65
CA VAL A 206 0.53 3.13 -16.19
C VAL A 206 -0.83 3.81 -16.32
N THR A 207 -1.50 4.14 -15.22
CA THR A 207 -2.76 4.91 -15.31
C THR A 207 -2.52 6.43 -15.30
N CYS A 208 -1.86 6.99 -16.33
CA CYS A 208 -1.96 8.43 -16.62
C CYS A 208 -3.29 8.73 -17.33
N LYS A 209 -4.35 8.94 -16.54
CA LYS A 209 -5.61 9.56 -17.02
C LYS A 209 -6.02 10.76 -16.15
N ARG A 210 -5.07 11.62 -15.75
CA ARG A 210 -5.32 13.07 -15.47
C ARG A 210 -4.11 13.92 -15.04
N SER A 211 -2.92 13.37 -14.84
CA SER A 211 -1.79 14.15 -14.31
C SER A 211 -0.43 13.70 -14.87
N CYS A 212 -0.24 13.86 -16.18
CA CYS A 212 1.10 13.73 -16.81
C CYS A 212 1.99 14.98 -16.53
N TRP A 213 1.88 15.54 -15.34
CA TRP A 213 2.71 16.64 -14.80
C TRP A 213 3.43 16.24 -13.49
N LEU A 214 3.24 15.01 -13.01
CA LEU A 214 3.96 14.48 -11.84
C LEU A 214 5.36 14.02 -12.23
N ASN A 215 6.30 14.22 -11.31
CA ASN A 215 7.71 13.88 -11.42
C ASN A 215 7.85 12.36 -11.64
N VAL A 216 8.93 11.92 -12.30
CA VAL A 216 9.17 10.48 -12.60
C VAL A 216 9.08 9.59 -11.34
N LEU A 217 9.55 10.10 -10.19
CA LEU A 217 9.49 9.40 -8.90
C LEU A 217 8.05 9.21 -8.38
N GLU A 218 7.20 10.25 -8.44
CA GLU A 218 5.78 10.13 -8.05
C GLU A 218 5.00 9.23 -9.00
N LYS A 219 5.40 9.18 -10.28
CA LYS A 219 4.83 8.27 -11.26
C LYS A 219 5.10 6.81 -10.89
N GLU A 220 6.33 6.42 -10.58
CA GLU A 220 6.64 5.04 -10.17
C GLU A 220 6.00 4.65 -8.83
N LEU A 221 5.84 5.64 -7.95
CA LEU A 221 5.16 5.49 -6.67
C LEU A 221 3.66 5.26 -6.84
N LEU A 222 2.98 5.95 -7.75
CA LEU A 222 1.52 5.88 -7.85
C LEU A 222 0.98 4.71 -8.67
N THR A 223 1.85 4.06 -9.44
CA THR A 223 1.44 3.07 -10.43
C THR A 223 1.44 1.67 -9.82
N ASN A 224 2.58 1.13 -9.40
CA ASN A 224 2.66 -0.31 -9.21
C ASN A 224 1.92 -0.84 -7.98
N ARG A 225 1.34 -2.06 -8.10
CA ARG A 225 0.87 -2.85 -6.97
C ARG A 225 2.04 -3.04 -6.00
N LYS A 226 1.78 -2.80 -4.71
CA LYS A 226 2.72 -3.13 -3.63
C LYS A 226 2.10 -4.19 -2.74
N ASP A 227 2.84 -5.23 -2.47
CA ASP A 227 2.49 -6.25 -1.50
C ASP A 227 3.29 -6.02 -0.23
N ILE A 228 2.59 -6.10 0.90
CA ILE A 228 3.18 -6.09 2.24
C ILE A 228 2.70 -7.36 2.93
N LEU A 229 3.62 -8.26 3.26
CA LEU A 229 3.32 -9.52 3.93
C LEU A 229 3.83 -9.46 5.37
N PHE A 230 2.90 -9.45 6.33
CA PHE A 230 3.25 -9.37 7.73
C PHE A 230 3.79 -10.69 8.26
N THR A 231 4.88 -10.63 8.99
CA THR A 231 5.65 -11.79 9.41
C THR A 231 5.43 -12.14 10.88
N GLY A 232 5.73 -13.39 11.22
CA GLY A 232 5.60 -13.91 12.57
C GLY A 232 4.20 -14.43 12.91
N LYS A 233 4.11 -15.15 14.02
CA LYS A 233 2.89 -15.83 14.48
C LYS A 233 1.73 -14.88 14.81
N ASP A 234 2.04 -13.65 15.23
CA ASP A 234 1.03 -12.66 15.64
C ASP A 234 0.34 -12.01 14.42
N ALA A 235 0.90 -12.27 13.22
CA ALA A 235 0.33 -11.89 11.94
C ALA A 235 -0.46 -13.03 11.28
N VAL A 236 -0.69 -14.17 11.92
CA VAL A 236 -1.46 -15.28 11.35
C VAL A 236 -2.94 -15.09 11.64
N LEU A 237 -3.80 -15.14 10.62
CA LEU A 237 -5.25 -15.08 10.82
C LEU A 237 -5.69 -16.28 11.67
N PRO A 238 -6.46 -16.08 12.76
CA PRO A 238 -6.75 -17.15 13.70
C PRO A 238 -7.77 -18.15 13.14
N ASP A 239 -7.66 -19.41 13.56
CA ASP A 239 -8.51 -20.53 13.10
C ASP A 239 -10.02 -20.33 13.33
N ASN A 240 -10.43 -19.41 14.20
CA ASN A 240 -11.83 -19.08 14.42
C ASN A 240 -12.38 -18.01 13.46
N ALA A 241 -11.52 -17.39 12.65
CA ALA A 241 -11.85 -16.40 11.63
C ALA A 241 -11.82 -16.96 10.20
N MET A 242 -11.48 -18.24 10.04
CA MET A 242 -11.44 -18.91 8.74
C MET A 242 -11.69 -20.42 8.88
N ASP A 243 -12.10 -21.05 7.79
CA ASP A 243 -12.07 -22.51 7.64
C ASP A 243 -11.12 -22.90 6.50
N ARG A 244 -11.19 -24.15 6.03
CA ARG A 244 -10.29 -24.65 4.98
C ARG A 244 -10.51 -23.99 3.61
N ALA A 245 -11.65 -23.33 3.39
CA ALA A 245 -12.05 -22.78 2.10
C ALA A 245 -12.33 -21.26 2.14
N TYR A 246 -12.69 -20.70 3.30
CA TYR A 246 -13.19 -19.34 3.42
C TYR A 246 -12.61 -18.59 4.62
N ILE A 247 -12.43 -17.28 4.48
CA ILE A 247 -12.38 -16.36 5.62
C ILE A 247 -13.83 -16.12 6.06
N THR A 248 -14.14 -16.46 7.30
CA THR A 248 -15.51 -16.38 7.84
C THR A 248 -15.74 -15.12 8.68
N ASP A 249 -14.66 -14.45 9.09
CA ASP A 249 -14.68 -13.21 9.85
C ASP A 249 -13.74 -12.15 9.24
N PHE A 250 -14.32 -11.37 8.32
CA PHE A 250 -13.67 -10.24 7.68
C PHE A 250 -13.39 -9.07 8.65
N ASP A 251 -14.13 -8.95 9.75
CA ASP A 251 -13.86 -7.92 10.77
C ASP A 251 -12.57 -8.25 11.53
N THR A 252 -12.32 -9.53 11.81
CA THR A 252 -11.04 -9.99 12.37
C THR A 252 -9.89 -9.75 11.37
N LEU A 253 -10.06 -10.10 10.09
CA LEU A 253 -9.06 -9.79 9.05
C LEU A 253 -8.70 -8.30 9.02
N ARG A 254 -9.72 -7.42 8.96
CA ARG A 254 -9.54 -5.97 8.91
C ARG A 254 -8.92 -5.41 10.18
N SER A 255 -9.41 -5.80 11.36
CA SER A 255 -8.89 -5.29 12.63
C SER A 255 -7.43 -5.69 12.87
N MET A 256 -7.04 -6.92 12.49
CA MET A 256 -5.65 -7.37 12.53
C MET A 256 -4.80 -6.62 11.51
N GLY A 257 -5.26 -6.51 10.26
CA GLY A 257 -4.58 -5.76 9.21
C GLY A 257 -4.34 -4.30 9.57
N ASP A 258 -5.38 -3.59 10.04
CA ASP A 258 -5.28 -2.19 10.46
C ASP A 258 -4.27 -2.03 11.60
N LYS A 259 -4.28 -2.94 12.59
CA LYS A 259 -3.33 -2.93 13.71
C LYS A 259 -1.89 -3.10 13.22
N LEU A 260 -1.64 -4.09 12.36
CA LEU A 260 -0.32 -4.38 11.81
C LEU A 260 0.21 -3.22 10.96
N VAL A 261 -0.64 -2.63 10.13
CA VAL A 261 -0.33 -1.46 9.30
C VAL A 261 0.01 -0.24 10.17
N ARG A 262 -0.76 0.03 11.22
CA ARG A 262 -0.46 1.14 12.15
C ARG A 262 0.87 0.93 12.87
N ALA A 263 1.17 -0.30 13.30
CA ALA A 263 2.44 -0.63 13.92
C ALA A 263 3.61 -0.44 12.94
N LEU A 264 3.47 -0.93 11.70
CA LEU A 264 4.47 -0.76 10.65
C LEU A 264 4.76 0.73 10.40
N ALA A 265 3.72 1.55 10.20
CA ALA A 265 3.87 2.98 9.98
C ALA A 265 4.54 3.70 11.17
N SER A 266 4.18 3.32 12.41
CA SER A 266 4.76 3.93 13.62
C SER A 266 6.27 3.64 13.76
N ASN A 267 6.72 2.47 13.31
CA ASN A 267 8.15 2.15 13.30
C ASN A 267 8.91 3.01 12.26
N MET A 268 8.29 3.33 11.12
CA MET A 268 8.91 4.19 10.09
C MET A 268 9.09 5.63 10.57
N ASP A 269 8.08 6.19 11.25
CA ASP A 269 8.17 7.54 11.84
C ASP A 269 9.26 7.61 12.91
N THR A 270 9.39 6.55 13.71
CA THR A 270 10.42 6.47 14.75
C THR A 270 11.83 6.40 14.15
N SER A 271 12.02 5.58 13.11
CA SER A 271 13.30 5.47 12.39
C SER A 271 13.77 6.82 11.84
N ALA A 272 12.87 7.56 11.18
CA ALA A 272 13.16 8.92 10.68
C ALA A 272 13.55 9.90 11.81
N SER A 273 12.86 9.84 12.96
CA SER A 273 13.19 10.68 14.12
C SER A 273 14.56 10.34 14.73
N SER A 274 14.95 9.07 14.72
CA SER A 274 16.23 8.59 15.26
C SER A 274 17.43 8.91 14.36
N GLU A 275 17.26 8.88 13.04
CA GLU A 275 18.29 9.33 12.08
C GLU A 275 18.51 10.85 12.18
N SER A 276 17.43 11.61 12.39
CA SER A 276 17.50 13.05 12.66
C SER A 276 18.23 13.38 13.99
N ALA A 277 18.04 12.57 15.02
CA ALA A 277 18.75 12.73 16.30
C ALA A 277 20.23 12.27 16.22
N ALA A 278 20.53 11.24 15.42
CA ALA A 278 21.90 10.76 15.21
C ALA A 278 22.75 11.78 14.43
N THR A 279 22.16 12.46 13.45
CA THR A 279 22.80 13.58 12.73
C THR A 279 23.04 14.80 13.64
N SER A 280 22.16 15.08 14.61
CA SER A 280 22.39 16.16 15.58
C SER A 280 23.52 15.86 16.58
N LEU A 281 23.78 14.58 16.90
CA LEU A 281 24.85 14.16 17.81
C LEU A 281 26.25 14.27 17.19
N TRP A 282 26.37 14.22 15.85
CA TRP A 282 27.66 14.37 15.16
C TRP A 282 28.02 15.82 14.83
N ALA A 283 27.05 16.74 14.89
CA ALA A 283 27.30 18.18 14.79
C ALA A 283 27.84 18.81 16.10
N GLY A 284 27.88 18.07 17.21
CA GLY A 284 28.25 18.55 18.54
C GLY A 284 29.75 18.60 18.87
N ARG A 285 30.63 18.87 17.90
CA ARG A 285 32.08 19.11 18.13
C ARG A 285 32.63 20.22 17.22
N GLY A 286 32.01 21.40 17.28
CA GLY A 286 32.55 22.65 16.75
C GLY A 286 32.18 23.78 17.70
N GLY A 287 33.17 24.50 18.20
CA GLY A 287 33.05 25.43 19.32
C GLY A 287 32.07 26.59 19.13
N ASP A 288 31.66 27.13 20.28
CA ASP A 288 30.78 28.27 20.47
C ASP A 288 31.13 29.47 19.57
N ALA A 289 30.15 29.90 18.77
CA ALA A 289 30.09 31.25 18.24
C ALA A 289 28.76 31.87 18.69
N ILE A 290 28.81 32.57 19.82
CA ILE A 290 27.73 33.43 20.30
C ILE A 290 27.69 34.65 19.38
N PHE A 291 26.64 34.77 18.57
CA PHE A 291 26.21 36.06 18.03
C PHE A 291 24.98 36.51 18.83
N MET A 292 25.17 37.51 19.68
CA MET A 292 24.06 38.27 20.25
C MET A 292 23.54 39.25 19.19
N ASP A 293 22.25 39.17 18.89
CA ASP A 293 21.51 40.28 18.30
C ASP A 293 20.47 40.81 19.30
N HIS A 294 20.36 42.13 19.38
CA HIS A 294 19.45 42.87 20.23
C HIS A 294 18.04 42.91 19.61
N SER A 295 17.31 41.81 19.69
CA SER A 295 15.85 41.82 19.73
C SER A 295 15.35 40.48 20.28
N GLY A 296 14.78 40.50 21.48
CA GLY A 296 14.36 39.31 22.20
C GLY A 296 13.14 38.62 21.59
N VAL A 297 13.35 37.73 20.62
CA VAL A 297 12.33 36.79 20.13
C VAL A 297 12.97 35.41 19.91
N VAL A 298 12.43 34.40 20.59
CA VAL A 298 12.75 32.98 20.39
C VAL A 298 11.89 32.47 19.23
N SER A 299 12.51 32.14 18.10
CA SER A 299 11.83 31.45 16.99
C SER A 299 12.27 29.99 16.95
N VAL A 300 11.31 29.09 17.19
CA VAL A 300 11.47 27.64 17.14
C VAL A 300 11.62 27.22 15.66
N GLY A 301 12.74 26.57 15.34
CA GLY A 301 13.10 26.18 13.98
C GLY A 301 12.20 25.11 13.39
N LEU A 302 11.49 25.46 12.32
CA LEU A 302 10.80 24.55 11.40
C LEU A 302 10.98 25.03 9.94
N CYS A 303 12.21 25.30 9.52
CA CYS A 303 12.53 25.52 8.10
C CYS A 303 13.81 24.82 7.63
N TRP A 304 14.58 24.20 8.51
CA TRP A 304 15.90 23.66 8.16
C TRP A 304 15.81 22.33 7.38
N ASN A 305 14.77 21.51 7.61
CA ASN A 305 14.68 20.18 6.99
C ASN A 305 14.27 20.20 5.51
N ALA A 306 13.67 21.29 5.01
CA ALA A 306 13.27 21.38 3.61
C ALA A 306 14.42 21.79 2.68
N MET A 307 15.40 22.55 3.17
CA MET A 307 16.57 22.97 2.38
C MET A 307 17.70 21.92 2.37
N ALA A 308 17.86 21.13 3.43
CA ALA A 308 18.93 20.12 3.51
C ALA A 308 18.73 18.99 2.47
N ALA A 309 17.49 18.58 2.22
CA ALA A 309 17.17 17.57 1.20
C ALA A 309 17.41 18.06 -0.25
N TRP A 310 17.46 19.37 -0.47
CA TRP A 310 17.77 19.96 -1.79
C TRP A 310 19.28 20.13 -2.04
N TYR A 311 20.10 20.19 -0.98
CA TYR A 311 21.53 20.50 -1.11
C TYR A 311 22.42 19.27 -1.32
N GLU A 312 21.96 18.07 -0.95
CA GLU A 312 22.72 16.83 -1.20
C GLU A 312 22.59 16.28 -2.63
N ASP A 313 21.62 16.76 -3.43
CA ASP A 313 21.34 16.23 -4.78
C ASP A 313 21.89 17.11 -5.94
N THR A 314 22.64 18.17 -5.64
CA THR A 314 23.21 19.07 -6.69
C THR A 314 24.73 19.07 -6.76
N SER A 315 25.42 18.01 -6.32
CA SER A 315 26.88 17.94 -6.42
C SER A 315 27.43 17.67 -7.83
N ASP A 316 26.56 17.50 -8.83
CA ASP A 316 26.94 17.55 -10.24
C ASP A 316 26.01 18.52 -10.99
N TYR A 317 26.60 19.42 -11.77
CA TYR A 317 25.99 20.51 -12.56
C TYR A 317 25.81 21.89 -11.89
N GLY A 318 26.84 22.73 -12.03
CA GLY A 318 26.71 24.15 -12.38
C GLY A 318 26.24 25.13 -11.30
N TYR A 319 27.14 26.03 -10.89
CA TYR A 319 26.86 27.17 -10.00
C TYR A 319 25.67 28.03 -10.48
N LEU A 320 24.61 28.11 -9.67
CA LEU A 320 23.60 29.16 -9.71
C LEU A 320 23.78 30.07 -8.49
N SER A 321 24.35 31.27 -8.69
CA SER A 321 24.43 32.30 -7.66
C SER A 321 23.11 33.08 -7.59
N LEU A 322 22.40 32.98 -6.46
CA LEU A 322 21.30 33.89 -6.11
C LEU A 322 21.85 35.03 -5.25
N HIS A 323 21.74 36.28 -5.73
CA HIS A 323 22.03 37.47 -4.93
C HIS A 323 20.74 37.98 -4.27
N PHE A 324 20.68 37.96 -2.94
CA PHE A 324 19.66 38.68 -2.18
C PHE A 324 20.20 40.01 -1.66
N SER A 325 19.45 41.09 -1.85
CA SER A 325 19.77 42.40 -1.23
C SER A 325 19.31 42.43 0.23
N PRO A 326 20.02 43.12 1.15
CA PRO A 326 19.67 43.11 2.56
C PRO A 326 18.39 43.91 2.83
N GLY A 327 17.37 43.31 3.45
CA GLY A 327 16.24 44.05 4.03
C GLY A 327 14.83 43.44 3.99
N GLN A 328 14.59 42.23 3.46
CA GLN A 328 13.25 41.63 3.48
C GLN A 328 13.04 40.72 4.70
N VAL A 329 12.05 41.08 5.52
CA VAL A 329 11.44 40.24 6.57
C VAL A 329 10.22 39.56 5.97
N ILE A 330 10.11 38.24 6.07
CA ILE A 330 8.90 37.49 5.71
C ILE A 330 8.22 37.07 7.02
N GLU A 331 7.03 37.63 7.30
CA GLU A 331 6.24 37.28 8.49
C GLU A 331 5.39 36.02 8.28
N GLY A 332 5.65 35.00 9.10
CA GLY A 332 4.66 34.27 9.90
C GLY A 332 3.65 33.30 9.27
N ASP A 333 2.92 33.69 8.22
CA ASP A 333 1.61 33.05 7.93
C ASP A 333 1.50 32.34 6.57
N ALA A 334 2.60 32.09 5.87
CA ALA A 334 2.57 31.54 4.50
C ALA A 334 2.65 30.00 4.39
N CYS A 335 2.56 29.23 5.49
CA CYS A 335 2.67 27.77 5.42
C CYS A 335 1.36 27.02 5.08
N TYR A 336 0.22 27.72 4.95
CA TYR A 336 -1.03 27.12 4.49
C TYR A 336 -1.85 28.16 3.72
N LYS A 337 -1.60 28.31 2.42
CA LYS A 337 -2.57 28.83 1.43
C LYS A 337 -2.07 28.63 0.00
N ASP A 338 -2.91 27.99 -0.80
CA ASP A 338 -2.98 27.87 -2.27
C ASP A 338 -1.72 28.21 -3.11
N GLU A 339 -1.29 27.24 -3.93
CA GLU A 339 -0.17 27.32 -4.88
C GLU A 339 -0.24 28.48 -5.89
N SER A 340 -1.38 29.16 -6.01
CA SER A 340 -1.54 30.34 -6.88
C SER A 340 -0.70 31.57 -6.47
N TYR A 341 -0.25 31.66 -5.21
CA TYR A 341 0.51 32.82 -4.72
C TYR A 341 2.01 32.78 -5.08
N LEU A 342 2.55 31.60 -5.40
CA LEU A 342 3.97 31.44 -5.76
C LEU A 342 4.26 31.76 -7.23
N GLU A 343 3.27 31.65 -8.12
CA GLU A 343 3.43 32.06 -9.53
C GLU A 343 3.50 33.58 -9.71
N ASP A 344 2.76 34.36 -8.90
CA ASP A 344 2.75 35.82 -8.99
C ASP A 344 4.07 36.46 -8.53
N LEU A 345 4.83 35.81 -7.64
CA LEU A 345 6.16 36.27 -7.21
C LEU A 345 7.25 36.00 -8.25
N LEU A 346 7.09 34.97 -9.08
CA LEU A 346 8.04 34.65 -10.16
C LEU A 346 7.80 35.49 -11.42
N TYR A 347 6.57 35.97 -11.66
CA TYR A 347 6.27 36.82 -12.83
C TYR A 347 6.60 38.32 -12.64
N ALA A 348 6.77 38.81 -11.40
CA ALA A 348 7.08 40.21 -11.12
C ALA A 348 8.59 40.55 -11.21
N GLY A 349 9.47 39.57 -11.43
CA GLY A 349 10.93 39.75 -11.49
C GLY A 349 11.54 39.69 -12.89
N GLY A 350 10.71 39.59 -13.94
CA GLY A 350 11.16 39.33 -15.31
C GLY A 350 10.49 40.21 -16.35
N HIS A 351 10.59 41.54 -16.21
CA HIS A 351 10.87 42.50 -17.29
C HIS A 351 10.93 43.94 -16.78
#